data_AF-A0A968PGW5-F1
#
_entry.id   AF-A0A968PGW5-F1
#
_cell.length_a   1.000
_cell.length_b   1.000
_cell.length_c   1.000
_cell.angle_alpha   90.00
_cell.angle_beta   90.00
_cell.angle_gamma   90.00
#
_symmetry.space_group_name_H-M   'P 1'
#
loop_
_entity.id
_entity.type
_entity.pdbx_description
1 polymer ?
#
loop_
_entity_poly.entity_id
_entity_poly.type
_entity_poly.pdbx_seq_one_letter_code
_entity_poly.pdbx_strand_id
1 'polypeptide(L)'
;MAALVAYDEAQVRQVLRDTTPHQLLLQIHAGTYDRRLTSAALSELSALLQAWEQRALGMVMLRDALVVDRQRGAQVYNLLCTAYTVARLPVPPALAATFATLLHEPASAPQALAVQPIPALPPIWRR
;
A
#
# COMPACT_ATOMS: atom_id res chain seq x y z
N MET A 1 -20.27 5.02 -8.97
CA MET A 1 -19.64 5.07 -10.31
C MET A 1 -18.15 4.84 -10.15
N ALA A 2 -17.55 3.97 -10.96
CA ALA A 2 -16.10 3.78 -10.97
C ALA A 2 -15.42 4.96 -11.68
N ALA A 3 -14.25 5.38 -11.17
CA ALA A 3 -13.44 6.45 -11.74
C ALA A 3 -11.98 6.00 -11.84
N LEU A 4 -11.29 6.38 -12.91
CA LEU A 4 -9.84 6.27 -13.01
C LEU A 4 -9.23 7.38 -12.16
N VAL A 5 -8.25 7.02 -11.34
CA VAL A 5 -7.57 7.96 -10.43
C VAL A 5 -6.12 8.08 -10.89
N ALA A 6 -5.71 9.29 -11.28
CA ALA A 6 -4.33 9.62 -11.55
C ALA A 6 -3.74 10.32 -10.33
N TYR A 7 -2.58 9.88 -9.86
CA TYR A 7 -1.87 10.44 -8.72
C TYR A 7 -0.45 10.85 -9.11
N ASP A 8 0.14 11.77 -8.35
CA ASP A 8 1.53 12.19 -8.51
C ASP A 8 2.47 11.12 -7.93
N GLU A 9 2.98 10.25 -8.80
CA GLU A 9 3.88 9.17 -8.42
C GLU A 9 5.20 9.68 -7.83
N ALA A 10 5.74 10.80 -8.34
CA ALA A 10 7.02 11.33 -7.87
C ALA A 10 6.90 11.78 -6.41
N GLN A 11 5.81 12.47 -6.08
CA GLN A 11 5.51 12.89 -4.72
C GLN A 11 5.29 11.70 -3.79
N VAL A 12 4.50 10.70 -4.21
CA VAL A 12 4.30 9.49 -3.40
C VAL A 12 5.63 8.79 -3.13
N ARG A 13 6.46 8.58 -4.16
CA ARG A 13 7.79 7.96 -4.00
C ARG A 13 8.71 8.75 -3.08
N GLN A 14 8.65 10.09 -3.14
CA GLN A 14 9.43 10.95 -2.26
C GLN A 14 9.02 10.77 -0.80
N VAL A 15 7.72 10.82 -0.50
CA VAL A 15 7.19 10.58 0.86
C VAL A 15 7.64 9.22 1.39
N LEU A 16 7.53 8.17 0.59
CA LEU A 16 7.92 6.81 1.00
C LEU A 16 9.40 6.67 1.33
N ARG A 17 10.26 7.42 0.63
CA ARG A 17 11.72 7.35 0.77
C ARG A 17 12.21 8.20 1.94
N ASP A 18 11.66 9.39 2.09
CA ASP A 18 12.26 10.45 2.92
C ASP A 18 11.59 10.55 4.30
N THR A 19 10.54 9.76 4.53
CA THR A 19 9.69 9.86 5.73
C THR A 19 9.65 8.54 6.48
N THR A 20 9.59 8.62 7.80
CA THR A 20 9.26 7.50 8.70
C THR A 20 7.75 7.51 9.05
N PRO A 21 7.18 6.40 9.54
CA PRO A 21 5.80 6.40 10.03
C PRO A 21 5.53 7.49 11.09
N HIS A 22 6.51 7.75 11.97
CA HIS A 22 6.43 8.79 12.99
C HIS A 22 6.32 10.20 12.40
N GLN A 23 7.22 10.53 11.46
CA GLN A 23 7.19 11.83 10.80
C GLN A 23 5.90 12.04 10.02
N LEU A 24 5.37 10.97 9.40
CA LEU A 24 4.08 11.05 8.70
C LEU A 24 2.92 11.29 9.67
N LEU A 25 2.92 10.65 10.85
CA LEU A 25 1.96 10.95 11.92
C LEU A 25 2.02 12.41 12.37
N LEU A 26 3.22 12.95 12.58
CA LEU A 26 3.38 14.36 12.94
C LEU A 26 2.83 15.29 11.86
N GLN A 27 3.06 14.97 10.58
CA GLN A 27 2.51 15.75 9.47
C GLN A 27 0.97 15.71 9.42
N ILE A 28 0.37 14.55 9.74
CA ILE A 28 -1.09 14.41 9.83
C ILE A 28 -1.63 15.25 10.99
N HIS A 29 -1.02 15.17 12.17
CA HIS A 29 -1.43 15.98 13.32
C HIS A 29 -1.22 17.48 13.10
N ALA A 30 -0.24 17.87 12.27
CA ALA A 30 -0.05 19.26 11.85
C ALA A 30 -1.05 19.72 10.76
N GLY A 31 -1.98 18.87 10.32
CA GLY A 31 -3.01 19.21 9.33
C GLY A 31 -2.52 19.23 7.88
N THR A 32 -1.33 18.68 7.58
CA THR A 32 -0.73 18.69 6.22
C THR A 32 -1.64 18.04 5.17
N TYR A 33 -2.48 17.11 5.60
CA TYR A 33 -3.33 16.30 4.72
C TYR A 33 -4.82 16.68 4.76
N ASP A 34 -5.23 17.68 5.55
CA ASP A 34 -6.64 18.03 5.79
C ASP A 34 -7.41 18.43 4.52
N ARG A 35 -6.71 19.01 3.54
CA ARG A 35 -7.29 19.38 2.24
C ARG A 35 -7.22 18.26 1.19
N ARG A 36 -6.50 17.18 1.50
CA ARG A 36 -6.18 16.10 0.55
C ARG A 36 -6.94 14.81 0.85
N LEU A 37 -7.31 14.59 2.11
CA LEU A 37 -8.01 13.40 2.58
C LEU A 37 -9.28 13.78 3.34
N THR A 38 -10.26 12.88 3.35
CA THR A 38 -11.42 13.01 4.23
C THR A 38 -11.02 12.74 5.67
N SER A 39 -11.82 13.21 6.64
CA SER A 39 -11.57 12.93 8.06
C SER A 39 -11.49 11.43 8.37
N ALA A 40 -12.33 10.63 7.71
CA ALA A 40 -12.29 9.17 7.83
C ALA A 40 -10.96 8.58 7.33
N ALA A 41 -10.49 9.01 6.15
CA ALA A 41 -9.23 8.54 5.58
C ALA A 41 -8.01 9.00 6.41
N LEU A 42 -8.05 10.18 7.01
CA LEU A 42 -7.02 10.66 7.93
C LEU A 42 -6.96 9.84 9.22
N SER A 43 -8.13 9.53 9.79
CA SER A 43 -8.24 8.70 10.97
C SER A 43 -7.69 7.29 10.70
N GLU A 44 -8.07 6.69 9.55
CA GLU A 44 -7.56 5.40 9.12
C GLU A 44 -6.04 5.42 8.94
N LEU A 45 -5.50 6.41 8.21
CA LEU A 45 -4.06 6.54 8.00
C LEU A 45 -3.32 6.67 9.34
N SER A 46 -3.82 7.50 10.25
CA SER A 46 -3.24 7.68 11.58
C SER A 46 -3.22 6.38 12.39
N ALA A 47 -4.33 5.64 12.39
CA ALA A 47 -4.44 4.37 13.10
C ALA A 47 -3.44 3.32 12.56
N LEU A 48 -3.28 3.24 11.24
CA LEU A 48 -2.34 2.30 10.61
C LEU A 48 -0.89 2.62 10.99
N LEU A 49 -0.52 3.91 11.00
CA LEU A 49 0.82 4.36 11.35
C LEU A 49 1.12 4.16 12.84
N GLN A 50 0.17 4.50 13.73
CA GLN A 50 0.32 4.27 15.18
C GLN A 50 0.49 2.78 15.49
N ALA A 51 -0.28 1.92 14.80
CA ALA A 51 -0.17 0.48 14.96
C ALA A 51 1.19 -0.08 14.48
N TRP A 52 1.93 0.63 13.61
CA TRP A 52 3.32 0.31 13.30
C TRP A 52 4.29 0.79 14.37
N GLU A 53 4.15 2.02 14.86
CA GLU A 53 5.01 2.54 15.94
C GLU A 53 4.98 1.65 17.18
N GLN A 54 3.79 1.17 17.56
CA GLN A 54 3.62 0.30 18.72
C GLN A 54 4.27 -1.08 18.55
N ARG A 55 4.58 -1.49 17.31
CA ARG A 55 5.14 -2.81 16.98
C ARG A 55 6.61 -2.75 16.55
N ALA A 56 7.09 -1.59 16.13
CA ALA A 56 8.45 -1.42 15.64
C ALA A 56 9.45 -1.34 16.80
N LEU A 57 10.49 -2.17 16.76
CA LEU A 57 11.60 -2.17 17.72
C LEU A 57 12.68 -1.11 17.37
N GLY A 58 12.36 -0.09 16.58
CA GLY A 58 13.29 0.94 16.14
C GLY A 58 12.74 1.86 15.05
N MET A 59 13.52 2.87 14.67
CA MET A 59 13.20 3.77 13.56
C MET A 59 13.37 3.04 12.22
N VAL A 60 12.28 2.97 11.45
CA VAL A 60 12.25 2.34 10.13
C VAL A 60 11.68 3.33 9.12
N MET A 61 12.22 3.34 7.91
CA MET A 61 11.69 4.16 6.82
C MET A 61 10.31 3.65 6.40
N LEU A 62 9.43 4.55 5.97
CA LEU A 62 8.06 4.19 5.60
C LEU A 62 8.05 3.15 4.48
N ARG A 63 8.94 3.27 3.50
CA ARG A 63 9.19 2.27 2.45
C ARG A 63 9.35 0.86 3.02
N ASP A 64 10.21 0.70 4.02
CA ASP A 64 10.54 -0.62 4.57
C ASP A 64 9.42 -1.14 5.46
N ALA A 65 8.74 -0.25 6.20
CA ALA A 65 7.56 -0.59 7.00
C ALA A 65 6.43 -1.20 6.16
N LEU A 66 6.18 -0.68 4.95
CA LEU A 66 5.17 -1.23 4.04
C LEU A 66 5.50 -2.66 3.55
N VAL A 67 6.79 -3.01 3.50
CA VAL A 67 7.25 -4.34 3.06
C VAL A 67 7.09 -5.36 4.18
N VAL A 68 7.33 -4.94 5.43
CA VAL A 68 7.24 -5.82 6.61
C VAL A 68 5.80 -6.26 6.88
N ASP A 69 4.82 -5.37 6.71
CA ASP A 69 3.40 -5.69 6.84
C ASP A 69 2.69 -5.38 5.52
N ARG A 70 2.57 -6.39 4.65
CA ARG A 70 2.06 -6.23 3.28
C ARG A 70 0.60 -5.77 3.25
N GLN A 71 -0.25 -6.25 4.16
CA GLN A 71 -1.67 -5.90 4.18
C GLN A 71 -1.85 -4.45 4.60
N ARG A 72 -1.23 -4.06 5.72
CA ARG A 72 -1.27 -2.68 6.21
C ARG A 72 -0.54 -1.73 5.27
N GLY A 73 0.54 -2.22 4.68
CA GLY A 73 1.34 -1.55 3.67
C GLY A 73 0.52 -1.11 2.46
N ALA A 74 -0.27 -2.04 1.91
CA ALA A 74 -1.16 -1.72 0.79
C ALA A 74 -2.20 -0.65 1.12
N GLN A 75 -2.76 -0.67 2.33
CA GLN A 75 -3.74 0.33 2.77
C GLN A 75 -3.11 1.72 2.89
N VAL A 76 -1.96 1.83 3.56
CA VAL A 76 -1.24 3.10 3.69
C VAL A 76 -0.82 3.64 2.32
N TYR A 77 -0.30 2.78 1.45
CA TYR A 77 0.06 3.17 0.08
C TYR A 77 -1.15 3.74 -0.68
N ASN A 78 -2.30 3.07 -0.62
CA ASN A 78 -3.53 3.54 -1.27
C ASN A 78 -4.00 4.90 -0.72
N LEU A 79 -3.93 5.10 0.60
CA LEU A 79 -4.28 6.38 1.23
C LEU A 79 -3.33 7.50 0.79
N LEU A 80 -2.04 7.22 0.67
CA LEU A 80 -1.07 8.19 0.12
C LEU A 80 -1.37 8.52 -1.35
N CYS A 81 -1.61 7.52 -2.21
CA CYS A 81 -2.02 7.77 -3.60
C CYS A 81 -3.32 8.59 -3.68
N THR A 82 -4.26 8.36 -2.76
CA THR A 82 -5.48 9.16 -2.65
C THR A 82 -5.17 10.61 -2.29
N ALA A 83 -4.27 10.83 -1.33
CA ALA A 83 -3.86 12.18 -0.92
C ALA A 83 -3.14 12.95 -2.04
N TYR A 84 -2.41 12.25 -2.91
CA TYR A 84 -1.67 12.81 -4.04
C TYR A 84 -2.42 12.66 -5.37
N THR A 85 -3.74 12.47 -5.34
CA THR A 85 -4.57 12.43 -6.55
C THR A 85 -4.56 13.79 -7.26
N VAL A 86 -4.20 13.78 -8.54
CA VAL A 86 -4.14 14.97 -9.41
C VAL A 86 -5.39 15.05 -10.29
N ALA A 87 -5.94 13.90 -10.72
CA ALA A 87 -7.13 13.87 -11.55
C ALA A 87 -8.01 12.65 -11.27
N ARG A 88 -9.32 12.82 -11.44
CA ARG A 88 -10.31 11.75 -11.44
C ARG A 88 -11.04 11.81 -12.77
N LEU A 89 -10.95 10.72 -13.53
CA LEU A 89 -11.54 10.61 -14.86
C LEU A 89 -12.67 9.58 -14.82
N PRO A 90 -13.78 9.82 -15.53
CA PRO A 90 -14.81 8.79 -15.69
C PRO A 90 -14.18 7.57 -16.39
N VAL A 91 -14.53 6.37 -15.93
CA VAL A 91 -14.08 5.14 -16.61
C VAL A 91 -14.74 5.08 -17.99
N PRO A 92 -13.96 4.99 -19.09
CA PRO A 92 -14.53 4.80 -20.42
C PRO A 92 -15.41 3.55 -20.46
N PRO A 93 -16.57 3.58 -21.15
CA PRO A 93 -17.50 2.45 -21.16
C PRO A 93 -16.86 1.16 -21.71
N ALA A 94 -15.90 1.28 -22.63
CA ALA A 94 -15.12 0.16 -23.15
C ALA A 94 -14.26 -0.54 -22.07
N LEU A 95 -13.76 0.20 -21.08
CA LEU A 95 -12.99 -0.35 -19.96
C LEU A 95 -13.87 -0.79 -18.80
N ALA A 96 -15.07 -0.21 -18.65
CA ALA A 96 -15.99 -0.53 -17.56
C ALA A 96 -16.40 -2.01 -17.56
N ALA A 97 -16.61 -2.59 -18.75
CA ALA A 97 -16.90 -4.02 -18.90
C ALA A 97 -15.74 -4.91 -18.42
N THR A 98 -14.50 -4.55 -18.79
CA THR A 98 -13.28 -5.29 -18.38
C THR A 98 -13.05 -5.20 -16.88
N PHE A 99 -13.25 -4.03 -16.26
CA PHE A 99 -13.12 -3.89 -14.80
C PHE A 99 -14.19 -4.67 -14.04
N ALA A 100 -15.42 -4.73 -14.55
CA ALA A 100 -16.47 -5.53 -13.94
C ALA A 100 -16.10 -7.01 -13.88
N THR A 101 -15.44 -7.53 -14.93
CA THR A 101 -14.93 -8.92 -14.97
C THR A 101 -13.77 -9.13 -14.00
N LEU A 102 -12.78 -8.23 -13.97
CA LEU A 102 -11.59 -8.36 -13.10
C LEU A 102 -11.89 -8.18 -11.61
N LEU A 103 -12.89 -7.37 -11.25
CA LEU A 103 -13.31 -7.17 -9.86
C LEU A 103 -14.27 -8.26 -9.35
N HIS A 104 -14.92 -9.01 -10.26
CA HIS A 104 -15.76 -10.17 -9.91
C HIS A 104 -15.01 -11.49 -9.85
N GLU A 105 -13.75 -11.54 -10.29
CA GLU A 105 -12.95 -12.74 -10.10
C GLU A 105 -12.52 -12.80 -8.63
N PRO A 106 -13.06 -13.70 -7.79
CA PRO A 106 -12.42 -13.97 -6.51
C PRO A 106 -11.00 -14.41 -6.84
N ALA A 107 -10.03 -13.93 -6.05
CA ALA A 107 -8.61 -14.27 -6.17
C ALA A 107 -8.39 -15.79 -6.07
N SER A 108 -8.72 -16.51 -7.13
CA SER A 108 -8.25 -17.84 -7.42
C SER A 108 -6.85 -17.60 -7.92
N ALA A 109 -5.92 -17.43 -6.97
CA ALA A 109 -4.50 -17.59 -7.27
C ALA A 109 -4.40 -18.86 -8.12
N PRO A 110 -3.78 -18.83 -9.31
CA PRO A 110 -3.56 -20.06 -10.05
C PRO A 110 -2.82 -21.01 -9.11
N GLN A 111 -3.51 -22.07 -8.68
CA GLN A 111 -2.97 -23.14 -7.83
C GLN A 111 -1.81 -23.89 -8.51
N ALA A 112 -1.43 -23.51 -9.73
CA ALA A 112 -0.32 -24.06 -10.49
C ALA A 112 1.07 -23.84 -9.86
N LEU A 113 1.20 -23.00 -8.82
CA LEU A 113 2.48 -22.81 -8.09
C LEU A 113 2.54 -23.49 -6.72
N ALA A 114 1.46 -24.14 -6.28
CA ALA A 114 1.48 -24.92 -5.06
C ALA A 114 2.02 -26.33 -5.36
N VAL A 115 3.25 -26.58 -4.90
CA VAL A 115 3.96 -27.86 -4.84
C VAL A 115 4.63 -28.30 -6.15
N GLN A 116 5.78 -27.69 -6.44
CA GLN A 116 6.91 -28.50 -6.92
C GLN A 116 7.71 -28.94 -5.68
N PRO A 117 7.94 -30.25 -5.47
CA PRO A 117 8.78 -30.71 -4.37
C PRO A 117 10.20 -30.16 -4.58
N ILE A 118 10.75 -29.53 -3.54
CA ILE A 118 12.16 -29.13 -3.52
C ILE A 118 12.98 -30.42 -3.68
N PRO A 119 13.83 -30.56 -4.72
CA PRO A 119 14.72 -31.71 -4.80
C PRO A 119 15.63 -31.72 -3.58
N ALA A 120 15.73 -32.87 -2.91
CA ALA A 120 16.55 -33.05 -1.73
C ALA A 120 17.97 -32.54 -1.98
N LEU A 121 18.44 -31.60 -1.14
CA LEU A 121 19.84 -31.19 -1.12
C LEU A 121 20.71 -32.43 -0.83
N PRO A 122 21.74 -32.72 -1.64
CA PRO A 122 22.68 -33.77 -1.29
C PRO A 122 23.41 -33.42 0.02
N PRO A 123 23.68 -34.40 0.89
CA PRO A 123 24.36 -34.15 2.15
C PRO A 123 25.83 -33.88 1.84
N ILE A 124 26.23 -32.62 1.87
CA ILE A 124 27.63 -32.26 1.71
C ILE A 124 28.09 -31.44 2.92
N TRP A 125 29.05 -32.06 3.62
CA TRP A 125 29.96 -31.52 4.63
C TRP A 125 29.44 -31.47 6.07
N ARG A 126 29.44 -32.65 6.71
CA ARG A 126 30.17 -32.77 7.99
C ARG A 126 31.66 -32.67 7.67
N ARG A 127 32.35 -31.70 8.27
CA ARG A 127 33.69 -31.85 8.83
C ARG A 127 33.96 -30.68 9.76
#